data_AF-A0A368PJF4-F1
#
_entry.id   AF-A0A368PJF4-F1
#
_cell.length_a   1.000
_cell.length_b   1.000
_cell.length_c   1.000
_cell.angle_alpha   90.00
_cell.angle_beta   90.00
_cell.angle_gamma   90.00
#
_symmetry.space_group_name_H-M   'P 1'
#
loop_
_entity.id
_entity.type
_entity.pdbx_description
1 polymer ?
#
loop_
_entity_poly.entity_id
_entity_poly.type
_entity_poly.pdbx_seq_one_letter_code
_entity_poly.pdbx_strand_id
1 'polypeptide(L)'
;MAMYSSIFGGITTDPSAMVIPIDDHMVHRGHGVFDTAAIMDGHLYELEQHLDRFLRSALMAKIPLPFGRSTMRSMLIQTVSVSNCTQGSLRYWLSVGPGDFQLSSSGCANPALYAVVIESPSIQVPSGCKVVTSSIPIKSSHFAVMKSVNYLPNALTKFEGEENGAFTGIWLDDEGFVAEGSNMNVGFVTAGKELLMPRFDKILSGCTAKRVLTLAEQLVADGRLSRIISRNVSVQEGKAADEMMLIGSGILVKPVVQWDDQIIGSGQEGPIAQALYDLILEDMRSGPPSVRIPVPY
;
A
#
# COMPACT_ATOMS: atom_id res chain seq x y z
N MET A 1 4.98 -20.12 5.13
CA MET A 1 4.15 -19.14 5.88
C MET A 1 4.61 -19.12 7.34
N ALA A 2 4.86 -17.95 7.91
CA ALA A 2 5.22 -17.78 9.33
C ALA A 2 4.50 -16.56 9.89
N MET A 3 4.17 -16.60 11.19
CA MET A 3 3.53 -15.49 11.90
C MET A 3 4.26 -15.18 13.20
N TYR A 4 4.58 -13.91 13.42
CA TYR A 4 4.93 -13.41 14.75
C TYR A 4 3.67 -12.90 15.46
N SER A 5 3.58 -13.18 16.76
CA SER A 5 2.56 -12.64 17.65
C SER A 5 3.19 -12.30 19.00
N SER A 6 3.06 -11.04 19.42
CA SER A 6 3.51 -10.63 20.76
C SER A 6 2.61 -11.20 21.87
N ILE A 7 1.37 -11.62 21.55
CA ILE A 7 0.47 -12.31 22.48
C ILE A 7 0.97 -13.73 22.74
N PHE A 8 1.38 -14.44 21.69
CA PHE A 8 2.03 -15.75 21.82
C PHE A 8 3.46 -15.63 22.38
N GLY A 9 4.11 -14.50 22.14
CA GLY A 9 5.48 -14.22 22.59
C GLY A 9 6.55 -14.72 21.62
N GLY A 10 6.23 -14.96 20.34
CA GLY A 10 7.17 -15.55 19.40
C GLY A 10 6.66 -15.72 17.98
N ILE A 11 7.44 -16.46 17.18
CA ILE A 11 7.11 -16.85 15.81
C ILE A 11 6.53 -18.26 15.81
N THR A 12 5.47 -18.49 15.04
CA THR A 12 4.90 -19.80 14.76
C THR A 12 4.80 -20.04 13.26
N THR A 13 4.96 -21.29 12.85
CA THR A 13 4.68 -21.78 11.49
C THR A 13 3.45 -22.68 11.44
N ASP A 14 2.86 -23.01 12.60
CA ASP A 14 1.61 -23.77 12.70
C ASP A 14 0.42 -22.84 12.44
N PRO A 15 -0.34 -23.03 11.34
CA PRO A 15 -1.50 -22.21 11.02
C PRO A 15 -2.56 -22.18 12.13
N SER A 16 -2.68 -23.23 12.94
CA SER A 16 -3.65 -23.27 14.04
C SER A 16 -3.30 -22.32 15.19
N ALA A 17 -2.03 -21.96 15.32
CA ALA A 17 -1.52 -20.99 16.28
C ALA A 17 -1.46 -19.55 15.71
N MET A 18 -1.79 -19.36 14.43
CA MET A 18 -1.86 -18.05 13.78
C MET A 18 -3.19 -17.35 14.10
N VAL A 19 -3.40 -17.04 15.39
CA VAL A 19 -4.66 -16.52 15.92
C VAL A 19 -4.50 -15.10 16.46
N ILE A 20 -5.62 -14.37 16.43
CA ILE A 20 -5.78 -13.07 17.10
C ILE A 20 -6.91 -13.25 18.13
N PRO A 21 -6.73 -12.82 19.39
CA PRO A 21 -7.79 -12.88 20.39
C PRO A 21 -9.04 -12.10 19.94
N ILE A 22 -10.23 -12.64 20.18
CA ILE A 22 -11.50 -12.01 19.76
C ILE A 22 -11.78 -10.70 20.53
N ASP A 23 -11.23 -10.59 21.73
CA ASP A 23 -11.25 -9.43 22.63
C ASP A 23 -10.13 -8.43 22.33
N ASP A 24 -9.33 -8.67 21.28
CA ASP A 24 -8.41 -7.67 20.76
C ASP A 24 -9.20 -6.53 20.10
N HIS A 25 -8.96 -5.30 20.56
CA HIS A 25 -9.71 -4.11 20.15
C HIS A 25 -9.64 -3.84 18.63
N MET A 26 -8.60 -4.31 17.95
CA MET A 26 -8.51 -4.26 16.48
C MET A 26 -9.61 -5.09 15.81
N VAL A 27 -10.02 -6.22 16.39
CA VAL A 27 -11.00 -7.15 15.82
C VAL A 27 -12.41 -6.60 15.92
N HIS A 28 -12.80 -6.13 17.10
CA HIS A 28 -14.19 -5.72 17.37
C HIS A 28 -14.44 -4.20 17.32
N ARG A 29 -13.39 -3.37 17.21
CA ARG A 29 -13.52 -1.91 17.02
C ARG A 29 -12.71 -1.34 15.86
N GLY A 30 -11.84 -2.13 15.22
CA GLY A 30 -10.93 -1.61 14.20
C GLY A 30 -9.84 -0.68 14.77
N HIS A 31 -9.55 -0.74 16.07
CA HIS A 31 -8.51 0.09 16.71
C HIS A 31 -7.12 -0.51 16.50
N GLY A 32 -6.67 -0.51 15.25
CA GLY A 32 -5.36 -1.03 14.84
C GLY A 32 -4.86 -0.40 13.54
N VAL A 33 -3.56 -0.53 13.31
CA VAL A 33 -2.88 -0.08 12.09
C VAL A 33 -2.08 -1.22 11.49
N PHE A 34 -1.76 -1.12 10.21
CA PHE A 34 -0.97 -2.14 9.53
C PHE A 34 -0.10 -1.56 8.42
N ASP A 35 0.94 -2.29 8.04
CA ASP A 35 1.70 -2.01 6.83
C ASP A 35 2.13 -3.31 6.13
N THR A 36 2.72 -3.20 4.95
CA THR A 36 3.15 -4.33 4.13
C THR A 36 4.40 -3.96 3.37
N ALA A 37 5.47 -4.72 3.56
CA ALA A 37 6.70 -4.62 2.76
C ALA A 37 6.80 -5.82 1.81
N ALA A 38 7.29 -5.60 0.60
CA ALA A 38 7.52 -6.68 -0.36
C ALA A 38 8.80 -7.45 0.00
N ILE A 39 8.80 -8.75 -0.29
CA ILE A 39 9.97 -9.62 -0.22
C ILE A 39 10.33 -9.97 -1.67
N MET A 40 11.55 -9.62 -2.09
CA MET A 40 12.06 -9.87 -3.43
C MET A 40 13.51 -10.34 -3.36
N ASP A 41 13.79 -11.49 -3.97
CA ASP A 41 15.12 -12.10 -4.04
C ASP A 41 15.84 -12.10 -2.68
N GLY A 42 15.10 -12.48 -1.64
CA GLY A 42 15.62 -12.56 -0.28
C GLY A 42 15.79 -11.22 0.46
N HIS A 43 15.27 -10.12 -0.09
CA HIS A 43 15.35 -8.79 0.50
C HIS A 43 13.96 -8.24 0.84
N LEU A 44 13.86 -7.52 1.96
CA LEU A 44 12.70 -6.68 2.26
C LEU A 44 12.86 -5.31 1.60
N TYR A 45 11.95 -4.98 0.71
CA TYR A 45 11.97 -3.72 -0.05
C TYR A 45 11.27 -2.60 0.72
N GLU A 46 11.93 -1.44 0.78
CA GLU A 46 11.50 -0.20 1.46
C GLU A 46 11.05 -0.40 2.93
N LEU A 47 11.57 -1.40 3.64
CA LEU A 47 11.11 -1.72 5.01
C LEU A 47 11.24 -0.52 5.97
N GLU A 48 12.30 0.28 5.88
CA GLU A 48 12.46 1.47 6.73
C GLU A 48 11.34 2.49 6.45
N GLN A 49 11.02 2.74 5.19
CA GLN A 49 9.99 3.68 4.76
C GLN A 49 8.59 3.19 5.18
N HIS A 50 8.33 1.89 5.05
CA HIS A 50 7.11 1.26 5.53
C HIS A 50 7.01 1.33 7.07
N LEU A 51 8.10 1.06 7.81
CA LEU A 51 8.13 1.21 9.26
C LEU A 51 7.87 2.65 9.71
N ASP A 52 8.45 3.63 9.05
CA ASP A 52 8.21 5.04 9.38
C ASP A 52 6.74 5.43 9.20
N ARG A 53 6.08 4.93 8.13
CA ARG A 53 4.64 5.13 7.93
C ARG A 53 3.79 4.37 8.95
N PHE A 54 4.18 3.15 9.29
CA PHE A 54 3.52 2.33 10.30
C PHE A 54 3.52 3.03 11.67
N LEU A 55 4.67 3.55 12.10
CA LEU A 55 4.81 4.28 13.36
C LEU A 55 4.04 5.60 13.38
N ARG A 56 4.04 6.35 12.27
CA ARG A 56 3.17 7.54 12.14
C ARG A 56 1.70 7.18 12.25
N SER A 57 1.27 6.09 11.60
CA SER A 57 -0.12 5.62 11.68
C SER A 57 -0.49 5.23 13.12
N ALA A 58 0.39 4.51 13.82
CA ALA A 58 0.21 4.15 15.23
C ALA A 58 0.08 5.39 16.13
N LEU A 59 0.95 6.40 15.93
CA LEU A 59 0.88 7.66 16.65
C LEU A 59 -0.45 8.39 16.43
N MET A 60 -0.90 8.50 15.17
CA MET A 60 -2.19 9.13 14.83
C MET A 60 -3.38 8.37 15.43
N ALA A 61 -3.30 7.03 15.45
CA ALA A 61 -4.28 6.16 16.07
C ALA A 61 -4.18 6.14 17.61
N LYS A 62 -3.21 6.82 18.22
CA LYS A 62 -2.94 6.80 19.68
C LYS A 62 -2.67 5.41 20.24
N ILE A 63 -2.04 4.55 19.45
CA ILE A 63 -1.64 3.21 19.88
C ILE A 63 -0.22 3.29 20.49
N PRO A 64 -0.03 2.92 21.77
CA PRO A 64 1.30 2.87 22.35
C PRO A 64 2.14 1.79 21.68
N LEU A 65 3.45 2.02 21.58
CA LEU A 65 4.36 1.05 20.98
C LEU A 65 4.77 0.01 22.04
N PRO A 66 4.53 -1.30 21.82
CA PRO A 66 4.92 -2.34 22.77
C PRO A 66 6.43 -2.57 22.78
N PHE A 67 7.12 -2.20 21.70
CA PHE A 67 8.56 -2.32 21.54
C PHE A 67 9.13 -1.09 20.84
N GLY A 68 10.44 -0.85 21.00
CA GLY A 68 11.16 0.16 20.23
C GLY A 68 11.23 -0.18 18.74
N ARG A 69 11.41 0.85 17.89
CA ARG A 69 11.51 0.72 16.43
C ARG A 69 12.53 -0.34 15.99
N SER A 70 13.72 -0.35 16.58
CA SER A 70 14.79 -1.31 16.26
C SER A 70 14.39 -2.75 16.59
N THR A 71 13.75 -2.97 17.73
CA THR A 71 13.24 -4.28 18.16
C THR A 71 12.16 -4.79 17.21
N MET A 72 11.17 -3.96 16.87
CA MET A 72 10.12 -4.35 15.92
C MET A 72 10.72 -4.69 14.56
N ARG A 73 11.63 -3.85 14.04
CA ARG A 73 12.36 -4.13 12.80
C ARG A 73 13.04 -5.49 12.83
N SER A 74 13.77 -5.82 13.90
CA SER A 74 14.45 -7.10 14.04
C SER A 74 13.46 -8.28 14.08
N MET A 75 12.36 -8.16 14.83
CA MET A 75 11.31 -9.19 14.87
C MET A 75 10.69 -9.44 13.50
N LEU A 76 10.42 -8.37 12.74
CA LEU A 76 9.90 -8.45 11.37
C LEU A 76 10.86 -9.19 10.44
N ILE A 77 12.15 -8.84 10.46
CA ILE A 77 13.18 -9.51 9.64
C ILE A 77 13.34 -10.98 10.04
N GLN A 78 13.34 -11.27 11.35
CA GLN A 78 13.42 -12.65 11.86
C GLN A 78 12.20 -13.49 11.44
N THR A 79 11.01 -12.89 11.42
CA THR A 79 9.79 -13.57 10.95
C THR A 79 9.92 -13.99 9.49
N VAL A 80 10.51 -13.14 8.64
CA VAL A 80 10.80 -13.48 7.23
C VAL A 80 11.88 -14.56 7.13
N SER A 81 12.98 -14.42 7.88
CA SER A 81 14.07 -15.42 7.92
C SER A 81 13.53 -16.82 8.25
N VAL A 82 12.78 -16.97 9.35
CA VAL A 82 12.18 -18.25 9.78
C VAL A 82 11.22 -18.83 8.72
N SER A 83 10.58 -17.99 7.92
CA SER A 83 9.64 -18.45 6.89
C SER A 83 10.32 -19.10 5.68
N ASN A 84 11.63 -18.87 5.47
CA ASN A 84 12.39 -19.17 4.25
C ASN A 84 11.80 -18.58 2.94
N CYS A 85 10.84 -17.66 3.04
CA CYS A 85 10.19 -17.04 1.90
C CYS A 85 11.12 -15.99 1.28
N THR A 86 11.55 -16.21 0.04
CA THR A 86 12.39 -15.26 -0.72
C THR A 86 11.60 -14.39 -1.69
N GLN A 87 10.32 -14.69 -1.90
CA GLN A 87 9.40 -13.99 -2.81
C GLN A 87 8.00 -13.92 -2.20
N GLY A 88 7.49 -12.70 -1.96
CA GLY A 88 6.19 -12.52 -1.33
C GLY A 88 6.04 -11.17 -0.64
N SER A 89 5.38 -11.16 0.50
CA SER A 89 5.22 -9.96 1.31
C SER A 89 5.22 -10.25 2.81
N LEU A 90 5.72 -9.30 3.58
CA LEU A 90 5.59 -9.25 5.01
C LEU A 90 4.52 -8.22 5.36
N ARG A 91 3.40 -8.68 5.92
CA ARG A 91 2.34 -7.81 6.44
C ARG A 91 2.34 -7.82 7.95
N TYR A 92 2.17 -6.66 8.57
CA TYR A 92 2.26 -6.54 10.02
C TYR A 92 1.29 -5.51 10.56
N TRP A 93 0.83 -5.73 11.79
CA TRP A 93 -0.24 -4.99 12.45
C TRP A 93 0.19 -4.57 13.84
N LEU A 94 -0.27 -3.41 14.26
CA LEU A 94 -0.25 -2.98 15.65
C LEU A 94 -1.68 -2.74 16.11
N SER A 95 -2.04 -3.40 17.20
CA SER A 95 -3.30 -3.21 17.91
C SER A 95 -3.07 -2.60 19.28
N VAL A 96 -4.09 -1.92 19.81
CA VAL A 96 -4.19 -1.59 21.24
C VAL A 96 -4.22 -2.85 22.13
N GLY A 97 -4.62 -3.98 21.55
CA GLY A 97 -4.53 -5.31 22.14
C GLY A 97 -5.80 -5.79 22.85
N PRO A 98 -5.73 -6.97 23.50
CA PRO A 98 -6.84 -7.58 24.22
C PRO A 98 -7.30 -6.77 25.44
N GLY A 99 -8.60 -6.75 25.69
CA GLY A 99 -9.20 -6.04 26.81
C GLY A 99 -10.67 -6.40 27.01
N ASP A 100 -11.42 -5.47 27.60
CA ASP A 100 -12.88 -5.57 27.59
C ASP A 100 -13.48 -5.15 26.23
N PHE A 101 -14.78 -5.35 26.06
CA PHE A 101 -15.49 -4.98 24.83
C PHE A 101 -16.00 -3.53 24.85
N GLN A 102 -15.42 -2.62 25.64
CA GLN A 102 -15.86 -1.22 25.63
C GLN A 102 -15.28 -0.45 24.42
N LEU A 103 -15.46 0.86 24.38
CA LEU A 103 -14.82 1.74 23.40
C LEU A 103 -13.49 2.30 23.93
N SER A 104 -13.38 2.46 25.24
CA SER A 104 -12.18 2.96 25.89
C SER A 104 -11.09 1.89 25.84
N SER A 105 -9.89 2.29 25.42
CA SER A 105 -8.70 1.43 25.48
C SER A 105 -8.13 1.28 26.90
N SER A 106 -8.73 1.91 27.92
CA SER A 106 -8.25 1.83 29.31
C SER A 106 -8.36 0.42 29.90
N GLY A 107 -9.25 -0.42 29.36
CA GLY A 107 -9.38 -1.82 29.74
C GLY A 107 -8.45 -2.77 28.97
N CYS A 108 -7.72 -2.28 27.97
CA CYS A 108 -6.77 -3.09 27.21
C CYS A 108 -5.47 -3.26 28.00
N ALA A 109 -4.99 -4.50 28.11
CA ALA A 109 -3.84 -4.82 28.95
C ALA A 109 -2.52 -4.28 28.37
N ASN A 110 -2.21 -4.65 27.11
CA ASN A 110 -1.00 -4.23 26.42
C ASN A 110 -1.23 -4.20 24.89
N PRO A 111 -0.63 -3.25 24.16
CA PRO A 111 -0.59 -3.26 22.69
C PRO A 111 0.00 -4.56 22.13
N ALA A 112 -0.53 -4.99 21.00
CA ALA A 112 -0.12 -6.23 20.35
C ALA A 112 0.48 -5.98 18.97
N LEU A 113 1.64 -6.58 18.70
CA LEU A 113 2.30 -6.61 17.39
C LEU A 113 2.10 -7.99 16.78
N TYR A 114 1.60 -8.01 15.55
CA TYR A 114 1.45 -9.21 14.74
C TYR A 114 2.19 -9.02 13.41
N ALA A 115 2.75 -10.08 12.86
CA ALA A 115 3.31 -10.08 11.51
C ALA A 115 3.10 -11.41 10.83
N VAL A 116 2.78 -11.42 9.54
CA VAL A 116 2.55 -12.62 8.74
C VAL A 116 3.35 -12.50 7.45
N VAL A 117 4.07 -13.58 7.12
CA VAL A 117 4.75 -13.74 5.83
C VAL A 117 3.83 -14.47 4.87
N ILE A 118 3.49 -13.80 3.78
CA ILE A 118 2.61 -14.27 2.73
C ILE A 118 3.47 -14.55 1.50
N GLU A 119 3.67 -15.82 1.19
CA GLU A 119 4.36 -16.25 -0.02
C GLU A 119 3.49 -15.93 -1.24
N SER A 120 4.11 -15.45 -2.30
CA SER A 120 3.42 -15.14 -3.54
C SER A 120 4.31 -15.54 -4.73
N PRO A 121 3.77 -16.24 -5.74
CA PRO A 121 4.52 -16.45 -6.96
C PRO A 121 4.86 -15.10 -7.60
N SER A 122 5.99 -15.07 -8.31
CA SER A 122 6.60 -13.90 -8.96
C SER A 122 5.62 -12.80 -9.41
N ILE A 123 5.99 -11.53 -9.19
CA ILE A 123 5.25 -10.36 -9.66
C ILE A 123 4.95 -10.50 -11.17
N GLN A 124 3.68 -10.54 -11.52
CA GLN A 124 3.24 -10.69 -12.90
C GLN A 124 3.39 -9.37 -13.65
N VAL A 125 3.72 -9.47 -14.95
CA VAL A 125 3.68 -8.33 -15.86
C VAL A 125 2.26 -7.76 -15.86
N PRO A 126 2.08 -6.47 -15.53
CA PRO A 126 0.76 -5.90 -15.36
C PRO A 126 0.13 -5.67 -16.74
N SER A 127 -1.04 -6.27 -16.95
CA SER A 127 -1.88 -5.94 -18.10
C SER A 127 -2.71 -4.68 -17.86
N GLY A 128 -3.11 -4.00 -18.93
CA GLY A 128 -4.04 -2.89 -18.90
C GLY A 128 -5.37 -3.26 -18.24
N CYS A 129 -5.96 -2.33 -17.48
CA CYS A 129 -7.23 -2.55 -16.80
C CYS A 129 -8.23 -1.41 -16.95
N LYS A 130 -9.50 -1.75 -16.73
CA LYS A 130 -10.59 -0.78 -16.53
C LYS A 130 -10.65 -0.39 -15.06
N VAL A 131 -10.94 0.87 -14.77
CA VAL A 131 -11.35 1.35 -13.44
C VAL A 131 -12.70 2.07 -13.55
N VAL A 132 -13.38 2.26 -12.42
CA VAL A 132 -14.63 3.03 -12.36
C VAL A 132 -14.55 4.09 -11.27
N THR A 133 -15.30 5.18 -11.40
CA THR A 133 -15.49 6.15 -10.31
C THR A 133 -16.35 5.49 -9.24
N SER A 134 -15.86 5.44 -8.00
CA SER A 134 -16.57 4.76 -6.92
C SER A 134 -17.69 5.61 -6.35
N SER A 135 -18.85 5.00 -6.08
CA SER A 135 -19.93 5.64 -5.31
C SER A 135 -19.74 5.48 -3.79
N ILE A 136 -18.86 4.57 -3.36
CA ILE A 136 -18.48 4.41 -1.96
C ILE A 136 -17.67 5.64 -1.54
N PRO A 137 -18.05 6.35 -0.46
CA PRO A 137 -17.31 7.53 -0.04
C PRO A 137 -15.92 7.16 0.48
N ILE A 138 -14.92 7.98 0.12
CA ILE A 138 -13.60 7.90 0.73
C ILE A 138 -13.68 8.20 2.24
N LYS A 139 -12.72 7.67 2.99
CA LYS A 139 -12.51 8.06 4.39
C LYS A 139 -12.18 9.55 4.46
N SER A 140 -12.57 10.22 5.54
CA SER A 140 -12.11 11.59 5.79
C SER A 140 -10.58 11.64 5.85
N SER A 141 -10.00 12.79 5.49
CA SER A 141 -8.54 12.93 5.30
C SER A 141 -7.72 12.41 6.49
N HIS A 142 -8.20 12.62 7.72
CA HIS A 142 -7.57 12.11 8.94
C HIS A 142 -7.38 10.59 8.94
N PHE A 143 -8.39 9.83 8.47
CA PHE A 143 -8.33 8.38 8.39
C PHE A 143 -7.77 7.87 7.06
N ALA A 144 -7.84 8.65 5.98
CA ALA A 144 -7.31 8.28 4.67
C ALA A 144 -5.77 8.25 4.66
N VAL A 145 -5.12 9.24 5.28
CA VAL A 145 -3.64 9.29 5.37
C VAL A 145 -3.05 8.26 6.34
N MET A 146 -3.89 7.63 7.17
CA MET A 146 -3.53 6.64 8.18
C MET A 146 -3.78 5.23 7.65
N LYS A 147 -2.77 4.36 7.68
CA LYS A 147 -2.93 2.96 7.26
C LYS A 147 -3.55 2.11 8.38
N SER A 148 -4.81 2.37 8.70
CA SER A 148 -5.57 1.64 9.73
C SER A 148 -6.19 0.35 9.21
N VAL A 149 -6.66 -0.53 10.11
CA VAL A 149 -7.40 -1.76 9.73
C VAL A 149 -8.85 -1.52 9.31
N ASN A 150 -9.35 -0.28 9.37
CA ASN A 150 -10.70 0.08 8.97
C ASN A 150 -10.82 0.08 7.43
N TYR A 151 -10.82 -1.10 6.83
CA TYR A 151 -10.73 -1.33 5.38
C TYR A 151 -12.08 -1.70 4.74
N LEU A 152 -13.19 -1.61 5.47
CA LEU A 152 -14.52 -1.85 4.88
C LEU A 152 -14.80 -0.93 3.68
N PRO A 153 -14.55 0.40 3.71
CA PRO A 153 -14.70 1.23 2.51
C PRO A 153 -13.82 0.76 1.34
N ASN A 154 -12.57 0.37 1.62
CA ASN A 154 -11.64 -0.15 0.62
C ASN A 154 -12.18 -1.44 -0.03
N ALA A 155 -12.72 -2.36 0.77
CA ALA A 155 -13.30 -3.61 0.30
C ALA A 155 -14.56 -3.37 -0.55
N LEU A 156 -15.46 -2.48 -0.12
CA LEU A 156 -16.67 -2.13 -0.88
C LEU A 156 -16.32 -1.46 -2.21
N THR A 157 -15.29 -0.60 -2.24
CA THR A 157 -14.82 0.06 -3.46
C THR A 157 -14.20 -0.92 -4.45
N LYS A 158 -13.43 -1.89 -3.93
CA LYS A 158 -12.90 -2.98 -4.75
C LYS A 158 -14.03 -3.82 -5.36
N PHE A 159 -15.02 -4.16 -4.53
CA PHE A 159 -16.18 -4.95 -4.93
C PHE A 159 -17.04 -4.23 -5.98
N GLU A 160 -17.34 -2.94 -5.78
CA GLU A 160 -18.07 -2.12 -6.76
C GLU A 160 -17.34 -2.09 -8.12
N GLY A 161 -16.01 -2.01 -8.11
CA GLY A 161 -15.22 -2.14 -9.33
C GLY A 161 -15.47 -3.47 -10.05
N GLU A 162 -15.43 -4.58 -9.31
CA GLU A 162 -15.64 -5.92 -9.86
C GLU A 162 -17.06 -6.10 -10.43
N GLU A 163 -18.08 -5.60 -9.75
CA GLU A 163 -19.48 -5.62 -10.23
C GLU A 163 -19.66 -4.87 -11.56
N ASN A 164 -18.83 -3.85 -11.80
CA ASN A 164 -18.85 -3.06 -13.03
C ASN A 164 -17.81 -3.51 -14.08
N GLY A 165 -17.28 -4.73 -13.92
CA GLY A 165 -16.30 -5.33 -14.84
C GLY A 165 -14.95 -4.60 -14.86
N ALA A 166 -14.62 -3.89 -13.78
CA ALA A 166 -13.40 -3.13 -13.60
C ALA A 166 -12.48 -3.77 -12.56
N PHE A 167 -11.20 -3.36 -12.56
CA PHE A 167 -10.21 -3.85 -11.62
C PHE A 167 -10.42 -3.30 -10.21
N THR A 168 -10.84 -2.04 -10.08
CA THR A 168 -11.21 -1.40 -8.80
C THR A 168 -11.96 -0.10 -9.05
N GLY A 169 -12.59 0.45 -8.01
CA GLY A 169 -13.07 1.82 -7.98
C GLY A 169 -11.96 2.84 -7.67
N ILE A 170 -12.12 4.06 -8.21
CA ILE A 170 -11.33 5.25 -7.95
C ILE A 170 -12.17 6.18 -7.09
N TRP A 171 -11.66 6.55 -5.92
CA TRP A 171 -12.28 7.54 -5.08
C TRP A 171 -12.05 8.96 -5.57
N LEU A 172 -13.03 9.80 -5.24
CA LEU A 172 -12.90 11.24 -5.25
C LEU A 172 -12.84 11.73 -3.80
N ASP A 173 -12.15 12.85 -3.58
CA ASP A 173 -12.20 13.54 -2.29
C ASP A 173 -13.52 14.31 -2.10
N ASP A 174 -13.68 14.93 -0.95
CA ASP A 174 -14.84 15.74 -0.58
C ASP A 174 -15.04 16.99 -1.45
N GLU A 175 -14.02 17.40 -2.22
CA GLU A 175 -14.07 18.50 -3.18
C GLU A 175 -14.27 18.01 -4.63
N GLY A 176 -14.40 16.70 -4.85
CA GLY A 176 -14.59 16.07 -6.16
C GLY A 176 -13.30 15.92 -6.99
N PHE A 177 -12.13 16.12 -6.39
CA PHE A 177 -10.85 15.82 -7.02
C PHE A 177 -10.52 14.34 -6.92
N VAL A 178 -9.71 13.84 -7.85
CA VAL A 178 -9.26 12.45 -7.83
C VAL A 178 -8.42 12.19 -6.59
N ALA A 179 -8.78 11.15 -5.84
CA ALA A 179 -8.07 10.70 -4.65
C ALA A 179 -7.18 9.48 -4.98
N GLU A 180 -7.61 8.27 -4.63
CA GLU A 180 -6.86 7.04 -4.85
C GLU A 180 -7.80 5.86 -5.15
N GLY A 181 -7.25 4.72 -5.57
CA GLY A 181 -8.03 3.48 -5.68
C GLY A 181 -8.19 2.77 -4.33
N SER A 182 -8.87 1.62 -4.33
CA SER A 182 -9.16 0.84 -3.11
C SER A 182 -7.96 0.55 -2.20
N ASN A 183 -6.74 0.45 -2.72
CA ASN A 183 -5.52 0.21 -1.91
C ASN A 183 -4.25 0.62 -2.67
N MET A 184 -4.38 1.55 -3.63
CA MET A 184 -3.34 1.93 -4.60
C MET A 184 -3.50 3.41 -4.91
N ASN A 185 -2.40 4.15 -5.03
CA ASN A 185 -2.45 5.52 -5.53
C ASN A 185 -2.70 5.52 -7.06
N VAL A 186 -3.04 6.68 -7.60
CA VAL A 186 -3.21 6.89 -9.05
C VAL A 186 -2.16 7.86 -9.57
N GLY A 187 -1.74 7.66 -10.82
CA GLY A 187 -0.88 8.59 -11.56
C GLY A 187 -1.36 8.78 -12.99
N PHE A 188 -1.03 9.93 -13.58
CA PHE A 188 -1.47 10.34 -14.91
C PHE A 188 -0.30 10.93 -15.70
N VAL A 189 -0.23 10.63 -17.00
CA VAL A 189 0.68 11.31 -17.92
C VAL A 189 -0.13 12.20 -18.83
N THR A 190 0.20 13.50 -18.86
CA THR A 190 -0.50 14.47 -19.70
C THR A 190 0.06 14.50 -21.13
N ALA A 191 -0.67 15.12 -22.06
CA ALA A 191 -0.17 15.44 -23.41
C ALA A 191 1.11 16.29 -23.41
N GLY A 192 1.34 17.07 -22.33
CA GLY A 192 2.57 17.82 -22.10
C GLY A 192 3.73 16.97 -21.56
N LYS A 193 3.58 15.64 -21.51
CA LYS A 193 4.51 14.67 -20.91
C LYS A 193 4.78 14.90 -19.43
N GLU A 194 3.82 15.46 -18.70
CA GLU A 194 3.94 15.67 -17.25
C GLU A 194 3.38 14.45 -16.52
N LEU A 195 4.13 13.92 -15.54
CA LEU A 195 3.61 12.93 -14.60
C LEU A 195 2.91 13.66 -13.43
N LEU A 196 1.60 13.46 -13.32
CA LEU A 196 0.76 14.02 -12.27
C LEU A 196 0.35 12.93 -11.27
N MET A 197 0.39 13.26 -9.98
CA MET A 197 -0.26 12.47 -8.93
C MET A 197 -1.05 13.38 -7.97
N PRO A 198 -2.20 12.92 -7.44
CA PRO A 198 -2.87 13.60 -6.34
C PRO A 198 -1.94 13.84 -5.14
N ARG A 199 -2.25 14.87 -4.34
CA ARG A 199 -1.49 15.18 -3.11
C ARG A 199 -1.78 14.15 -2.02
N PHE A 200 -0.76 13.86 -1.20
CA PHE A 200 -0.85 12.88 -0.11
C PHE A 200 -1.46 13.42 1.20
N ASP A 201 -2.16 14.54 1.16
CA ASP A 201 -2.84 15.16 2.30
C ASP A 201 -4.26 14.61 2.53
N LYS A 202 -4.87 14.01 1.50
CA LYS A 202 -6.20 13.36 1.58
C LYS A 202 -6.22 11.88 1.21
N ILE A 203 -5.05 11.30 0.93
CA ILE A 203 -4.89 9.90 0.53
C ILE A 203 -3.69 9.28 1.24
N LEU A 204 -3.57 7.95 1.15
CA LEU A 204 -2.42 7.29 1.74
C LEU A 204 -1.11 7.75 1.09
N SER A 205 -0.15 8.14 1.91
CA SER A 205 1.22 8.40 1.46
C SER A 205 1.93 7.09 1.11
N GLY A 206 1.68 6.58 -0.10
CA GLY A 206 2.20 5.31 -0.61
C GLY A 206 3.73 5.28 -0.71
N CYS A 207 4.40 4.30 -0.09
CA CYS A 207 5.84 4.11 -0.26
C CYS A 207 6.18 3.87 -1.75
N THR A 208 5.48 2.92 -2.38
CA THR A 208 5.62 2.63 -3.82
C THR A 208 5.38 3.86 -4.69
N ALA A 209 4.35 4.67 -4.42
CA ALA A 209 4.10 5.89 -5.18
C ALA A 209 5.23 6.92 -5.03
N LYS A 210 5.73 7.14 -3.80
CA LYS A 210 6.90 8.00 -3.55
C LYS A 210 8.15 7.50 -4.25
N ARG A 211 8.35 6.18 -4.27
CA ARG A 211 9.50 5.57 -4.94
C ARG A 211 9.39 5.69 -6.45
N VAL A 212 8.21 5.49 -7.03
CA VAL A 212 7.92 5.75 -8.45
C VAL A 212 8.20 7.21 -8.81
N LEU A 213 7.77 8.18 -8.00
CA LEU A 213 8.09 9.60 -8.25
C LEU A 213 9.61 9.85 -8.24
N THR A 214 10.35 9.20 -7.34
CA THR A 214 11.82 9.30 -7.30
C THR A 214 12.47 8.68 -8.55
N LEU A 215 11.98 7.52 -9.00
CA LEU A 215 12.50 6.82 -10.18
C LEU A 215 12.12 7.54 -11.48
N ALA A 216 10.96 8.21 -11.51
CA ALA A 216 10.50 8.99 -12.65
C ALA A 216 11.43 10.15 -13.02
N GLU A 217 12.27 10.63 -12.10
CA GLU A 217 13.30 11.64 -12.39
C GLU A 217 14.27 11.17 -13.49
N GLN A 218 14.49 9.86 -13.63
CA GLN A 218 15.27 9.29 -14.73
C GLN A 218 14.59 9.52 -16.09
N LEU A 219 13.26 9.40 -16.13
CA LEU A 219 12.46 9.66 -17.32
C LEU A 219 12.34 11.16 -17.62
N VAL A 220 12.53 12.02 -16.62
CA VAL A 220 12.67 13.47 -16.87
C VAL A 220 14.04 13.76 -17.49
N ALA A 221 15.10 13.16 -16.95
CA ALA A 221 16.47 13.35 -17.44
C ALA A 221 16.68 12.83 -18.88
N ASP A 222 15.99 11.76 -19.28
CA ASP A 222 16.04 11.21 -20.65
C ASP A 222 15.05 11.87 -21.64
N GLY A 223 14.23 12.81 -21.18
CA GLY A 223 13.28 13.58 -21.98
C GLY A 223 11.98 12.86 -22.34
N ARG A 224 11.72 11.68 -21.74
CA ARG A 224 10.44 10.97 -21.90
C ARG A 224 9.31 11.62 -21.10
N LEU A 225 9.63 12.24 -19.97
CA LEU A 225 8.79 13.14 -19.18
C LEU A 225 9.35 14.56 -19.22
N SER A 226 8.48 15.56 -19.12
CA SER A 226 8.88 16.98 -19.02
C SER A 226 9.07 17.42 -17.57
N ARG A 227 8.23 16.93 -16.64
CA ARG A 227 8.31 17.18 -15.20
C ARG A 227 7.39 16.24 -14.41
N ILE A 228 7.57 16.24 -13.09
CA ILE A 228 6.75 15.52 -12.12
C ILE A 228 6.05 16.53 -11.21
N ILE A 229 4.74 16.36 -10.99
CA ILE A 229 3.93 17.30 -10.21
C ILE A 229 2.98 16.55 -9.29
N SER A 230 2.91 16.98 -8.03
CA SER A 230 1.87 16.56 -7.10
C SER A 230 0.90 17.71 -6.82
N ARG A 231 -0.34 17.58 -7.28
CA ARG A 231 -1.43 18.56 -7.11
C ARG A 231 -2.78 17.88 -7.24
N ASN A 232 -3.85 18.61 -6.92
CA ASN A 232 -5.20 18.15 -7.19
C ASN A 232 -5.37 17.94 -8.70
N VAL A 233 -6.00 16.82 -9.06
CA VAL A 233 -6.32 16.43 -10.42
C VAL A 233 -7.84 16.33 -10.50
N SER A 234 -8.46 16.99 -11.47
CA SER A 234 -9.91 16.84 -11.68
C SER A 234 -10.20 15.53 -12.41
N VAL A 235 -11.41 14.99 -12.26
CA VAL A 235 -11.82 13.78 -13.01
C VAL A 235 -11.71 14.00 -14.52
N GLN A 236 -12.11 15.18 -15.01
CA GLN A 236 -12.00 15.52 -16.42
C GLN A 236 -10.56 15.51 -16.92
N GLU A 237 -9.64 16.09 -16.14
CA GLU A 237 -8.21 16.08 -16.46
C GLU A 237 -7.62 14.66 -16.43
N GLY A 238 -7.94 13.88 -15.40
CA GLY A 238 -7.46 12.50 -15.29
C GLY A 238 -7.96 11.61 -16.43
N LYS A 239 -9.21 11.79 -16.86
CA LYS A 239 -9.79 11.07 -18.01
C LYS A 239 -9.26 11.54 -19.36
N ALA A 240 -8.76 12.77 -19.45
CA ALA A 240 -8.13 13.33 -20.65
C ALA A 240 -6.63 13.07 -20.74
N ALA A 241 -6.05 12.34 -19.78
CA ALA A 241 -4.63 11.98 -19.77
C ALA A 241 -4.28 11.03 -20.93
N ASP A 242 -3.03 11.11 -21.39
CA ASP A 242 -2.45 10.18 -22.38
C ASP A 242 -2.20 8.80 -21.77
N GLU A 243 -1.87 8.74 -20.48
CA GLU A 243 -1.76 7.51 -19.71
C GLU A 243 -2.34 7.68 -18.30
N MET A 244 -2.89 6.60 -17.75
CA MET A 244 -3.28 6.50 -16.34
C MET A 244 -2.72 5.20 -15.77
N MET A 245 -2.37 5.19 -14.48
CA MET A 245 -1.83 4.01 -13.81
C MET A 245 -2.25 3.92 -12.34
N LEU A 246 -2.36 2.69 -11.84
CA LEU A 246 -2.49 2.36 -10.42
C LEU A 246 -1.11 2.02 -9.86
N ILE A 247 -0.83 2.46 -8.63
CA ILE A 247 0.49 2.32 -8.01
C ILE A 247 0.36 1.78 -6.59
N GLY A 248 0.98 0.63 -6.31
CA GLY A 248 0.92 0.02 -4.98
C GLY A 248 1.80 -1.22 -4.83
N SER A 249 2.20 -1.55 -3.60
CA SER A 249 3.23 -2.56 -3.33
C SER A 249 2.90 -3.97 -3.82
N GLY A 250 1.62 -4.30 -4.03
CA GLY A 250 1.18 -5.60 -4.55
C GLY A 250 1.07 -5.68 -6.08
N ILE A 251 1.07 -4.54 -6.79
CA ILE A 251 0.91 -4.47 -8.25
C ILE A 251 2.02 -3.67 -8.95
N LEU A 252 2.88 -3.02 -8.16
CA LEU A 252 3.87 -2.03 -8.58
C LEU A 252 3.23 -0.86 -9.34
N VAL A 253 3.24 -0.90 -10.66
CA VAL A 253 2.61 0.09 -11.56
C VAL A 253 1.75 -0.69 -12.55
N LYS A 254 0.44 -0.46 -12.55
CA LYS A 254 -0.51 -1.15 -13.43
C LYS A 254 -1.20 -0.14 -14.37
N PRO A 255 -1.06 -0.28 -15.71
CA PRO A 255 -1.71 0.62 -16.64
C PRO A 255 -3.24 0.56 -16.54
N VAL A 256 -3.88 1.71 -16.68
CA VAL A 256 -5.33 1.87 -16.78
C VAL A 256 -5.65 2.36 -18.19
N VAL A 257 -6.41 1.54 -18.93
CA VAL A 257 -6.74 1.79 -20.34
C VAL A 257 -8.14 2.36 -20.52
N GLN A 258 -8.98 2.26 -19.49
CA GLN A 258 -10.35 2.76 -19.49
C GLN A 258 -10.75 3.20 -18.08
N TRP A 259 -11.40 4.36 -17.97
CA TRP A 259 -12.03 4.85 -16.76
C TRP A 259 -13.50 5.16 -17.01
N ASP A 260 -14.39 4.44 -16.34
CA ASP A 260 -15.83 4.42 -16.62
C ASP A 260 -16.06 3.99 -18.07
N ASP A 261 -16.75 4.80 -18.86
CA ASP A 261 -17.00 4.58 -20.28
C ASP A 261 -15.95 5.25 -21.18
N GLN A 262 -14.95 5.92 -20.61
CA GLN A 262 -13.95 6.68 -21.36
C GLN A 262 -12.64 5.90 -21.51
N ILE A 263 -12.18 5.76 -22.75
CA ILE A 263 -10.86 5.22 -23.07
C ILE A 263 -9.78 6.24 -22.68
N ILE A 264 -8.74 5.78 -22.00
CA ILE A 264 -7.57 6.60 -21.64
C ILE A 264 -6.55 6.51 -22.76
N GLY A 265 -6.08 7.67 -23.24
CA GLY A 265 -5.11 7.75 -24.35
C GLY A 265 -5.55 6.95 -25.58
N SER A 266 -4.74 5.96 -25.96
CA SER A 266 -5.00 5.06 -27.10
C SER A 266 -5.80 3.80 -26.73
N GLY A 267 -6.15 3.61 -25.46
CA GLY A 267 -6.74 2.37 -24.94
C GLY A 267 -5.77 1.20 -24.87
N GLN A 268 -4.47 1.46 -24.99
CA GLN A 268 -3.39 0.48 -24.85
C GLN A 268 -2.52 0.83 -23.65
N GLU A 269 -1.72 -0.13 -23.21
CA GLU A 269 -0.73 0.07 -22.14
C GLU A 269 0.29 1.14 -22.56
N GLY A 270 0.42 2.18 -21.73
CA GLY A 270 1.24 3.34 -22.03
C GLY A 270 2.74 3.09 -21.79
N PRO A 271 3.63 3.65 -22.64
CA PRO A 271 5.07 3.45 -22.53
C PRO A 271 5.70 4.01 -21.25
N ILE A 272 5.14 5.07 -20.65
CA ILE A 272 5.64 5.60 -19.38
C ILE A 272 5.25 4.68 -18.23
N ALA A 273 4.00 4.23 -18.16
CA ALA A 273 3.55 3.27 -17.15
C ALA A 273 4.41 1.99 -17.17
N GLN A 274 4.70 1.45 -18.37
CA GLN A 274 5.57 0.29 -18.52
C GLN A 274 7.01 0.57 -18.05
N ALA A 275 7.58 1.72 -18.41
CA ALA A 275 8.93 2.06 -17.97
C ALA A 275 9.03 2.29 -16.46
N LEU A 276 8.00 2.87 -15.83
CA LEU A 276 7.96 3.01 -14.38
C LEU A 276 7.83 1.65 -13.69
N TYR A 277 7.06 0.72 -14.26
CA TYR A 277 7.02 -0.67 -13.81
C TYR A 277 8.40 -1.34 -13.88
N ASP A 278 9.08 -1.23 -15.02
CA ASP A 278 10.41 -1.82 -15.21
C ASP A 278 11.43 -1.21 -14.25
N LEU A 279 11.41 0.11 -14.06
CA LEU A 279 12.30 0.82 -13.13
C LEU A 279 12.11 0.37 -11.69
N ILE A 280 10.87 0.26 -11.21
CA ILE A 280 10.63 -0.16 -9.82
C ILE A 280 10.90 -1.65 -9.62
N LEU A 281 10.62 -2.49 -10.62
CA LEU A 281 10.96 -3.91 -10.58
C LEU A 281 12.48 -4.11 -10.51
N GLU A 282 13.24 -3.36 -11.32
CA GLU A 282 14.69 -3.38 -11.27
C GLU A 282 15.21 -2.84 -9.94
N ASP A 283 14.64 -1.76 -9.44
CA ASP A 283 15.02 -1.20 -8.13
C ASP A 283 14.76 -2.18 -6.97
N MET A 284 13.73 -3.03 -7.06
CA MET A 284 13.50 -4.11 -6.09
C MET A 284 14.55 -5.23 -6.17
N ARG A 285 15.09 -5.51 -7.35
CA ARG A 285 16.08 -6.57 -7.62
C ARG A 285 17.53 -6.15 -7.40
N SER A 286 17.87 -4.92 -7.75
CA SER A 286 19.25 -4.42 -7.81
C SER A 286 19.44 -3.04 -7.18
N GLY A 287 18.39 -2.43 -6.64
CA GLY A 287 18.46 -1.13 -5.99
C GLY A 287 19.41 -1.07 -4.80
N PRO A 288 19.72 0.15 -4.31
CA PRO A 288 20.71 0.34 -3.27
C PRO A 288 20.26 -0.22 -1.90
N PRO A 289 21.21 -0.43 -0.96
CA PRO A 289 20.88 -0.91 0.39
C PRO A 289 19.91 -0.01 1.18
N SER A 290 19.73 1.25 0.77
CA SER A 290 18.78 2.18 1.40
C SER A 290 17.30 1.82 1.13
N VAL A 291 17.03 0.99 0.13
CA VAL A 291 15.68 0.52 -0.22
C VAL A 291 15.56 -1.00 -0.17
N ARG A 292 16.65 -1.73 0.09
CA ARG A 292 16.67 -3.19 0.16
C ARG A 292 17.41 -3.66 1.40
N ILE A 293 16.69 -4.34 2.29
CA ILE A 293 17.26 -4.93 3.50
C ILE A 293 17.43 -6.43 3.28
N PRO A 294 18.66 -6.97 3.32
CA PRO A 294 18.87 -8.41 3.18
C PRO A 294 18.27 -9.15 4.39
N VAL A 295 17.61 -10.27 4.12
CA VAL A 295 17.12 -11.18 5.16
C VAL A 295 18.19 -12.24 5.43
N PRO A 296 18.58 -12.47 6.70
CA PRO A 296 19.52 -13.52 7.07
C PRO A 296 18.79 -14.86 7.19
N TYR A 297 18.62 -15.56 6.07
CA TYR A 297 18.06 -16.93 6.05
C TYR A 297 18.99 -17.93 6.73
#